data_AF-A0A194QTN4-F1
#
_entry.id   AF-A0A194QTN4-F1
#
_cell.length_a   1.000
_cell.length_b   1.000
_cell.length_c   1.000
_cell.angle_alpha   90.00
_cell.angle_beta   90.00
_cell.angle_gamma   90.00
#
_symmetry.space_group_name_H-M   'P 1'
#
loop_
_entity.id
_entity.type
_entity.pdbx_description
1 polymer ?
#
loop_
_entity_poly.entity_id
_entity_poly.type
_entity_poly.pdbx_seq_one_letter_code
_entity_poly.pdbx_strand_id
1 'polypeptide(L)'
;MLDRRIHLRNPTAEFYSPAVLKGYRLDFNLYVPSWRGAAATIVTDPGSSVWGAVWIIERKQMYRLDEQEGVNLRWYIPINVTVTTPQGRDHIARTYRESILLPKLSEGETLPPARRPSNTYLQEHMKLDYLRNTSDIFTHSPQTGGLPIAIYEINSAILSMSLYDALRVILITGTNSKDVLYETEKWVSDESLFPHTNGAPGQILRAIQNSQIALVDNAPKGTQLKLLLLLEGKQKLYFKPKRYELDNVIKGKIYAGYDRHNSEVFAYYLAMVLNFKWIAPSVIRKIHIERDVVPKATLALNKTMLKSESGSTCIYGKCFYCKRNETVCPDQNGEIEGAAILYLDRQFKIHKSPWRRSYTTKKMEWEENNNFCKKVTATLSLKRILNLIDVAIFDFLIQNGDRHRYEVYKDQIVLLDNGKGLGNPSVDELDILAPLYQCCMLSLKTWQNLELLSGGSLSETIELLAGYQGNKLATEEHFRAVDRRLMKIYATVQYCIGKYGSTKVLKKI
;
A
#
# COMPACT_ATOMS: atom_id res chain seq x y z
N MET A 1 20.36 -2.18 -2.49
CA MET A 1 19.54 -0.98 -2.19
C MET A 1 20.12 0.28 -2.82
N LEU A 2 21.38 0.66 -2.56
CA LEU A 2 21.95 1.95 -3.01
C LEU A 2 21.74 2.23 -4.50
N ASP A 3 22.09 1.26 -5.36
CA ASP A 3 21.79 1.24 -6.80
C ASP A 3 20.32 1.58 -7.11
N ARG A 4 19.37 0.81 -6.57
CA ARG A 4 17.95 1.09 -6.75
C ARG A 4 17.51 2.44 -6.18
N ARG A 5 18.15 2.94 -5.11
CA ARG A 5 17.81 4.23 -4.47
C ARG A 5 18.20 5.42 -5.35
N ILE A 6 19.39 5.42 -5.97
CA ILE A 6 19.78 6.51 -6.87
C ILE A 6 18.92 6.54 -8.13
N HIS A 7 18.57 5.36 -8.65
CA HIS A 7 17.66 5.19 -9.78
C HIS A 7 16.19 5.59 -9.51
N LEU A 8 15.77 5.82 -8.24
CA LEU A 8 14.40 6.29 -7.91
C LEU A 8 14.04 7.63 -8.55
N ARG A 9 15.03 8.50 -8.76
CA ARG A 9 14.84 9.82 -9.40
C ARG A 9 15.86 10.11 -10.50
N ASN A 10 16.91 9.31 -10.58
CA ASN A 10 17.98 9.44 -11.56
C ASN A 10 18.17 8.12 -12.34
N PRO A 11 17.24 7.77 -13.25
CA PRO A 11 17.23 6.45 -13.90
C PRO A 11 18.36 6.23 -14.93
N THR A 12 19.21 7.24 -15.15
CA THR A 12 20.41 7.25 -16.01
C THR A 12 21.70 7.37 -15.18
N ALA A 13 21.64 7.03 -13.88
CA ALA A 13 22.78 7.07 -12.99
C ALA A 13 23.73 5.89 -13.22
N GLU A 14 24.90 6.15 -13.79
CA GLU A 14 25.92 5.13 -14.03
C GLU A 14 26.86 4.98 -12.82
N PHE A 15 27.11 3.74 -12.39
CA PHE A 15 28.07 3.46 -11.33
C PHE A 15 29.50 3.61 -11.88
N TYR A 16 30.28 4.51 -11.30
CA TYR A 16 31.65 4.78 -11.74
C TYR A 16 32.70 3.98 -10.96
N SER A 17 32.65 4.06 -9.63
CA SER A 17 33.64 3.39 -8.77
C SER A 17 33.24 3.42 -7.30
N PRO A 18 33.71 2.48 -6.47
CA PRO A 18 33.85 2.74 -5.05
C PRO A 18 34.94 3.81 -4.84
N ALA A 19 34.84 4.63 -3.80
CA ALA A 19 35.88 5.60 -3.45
C ALA A 19 35.92 5.85 -1.94
N VAL A 20 37.01 6.43 -1.43
CA VAL A 20 37.16 6.79 -0.02
C VAL A 20 37.19 8.30 0.16
N LEU A 21 36.34 8.80 1.08
CA LEU A 21 36.42 10.16 1.62
C LEU A 21 37.34 10.14 2.85
N LYS A 22 38.39 10.96 2.83
CA LYS A 22 39.36 11.12 3.92
C LYS A 22 39.02 12.35 4.77
N GLY A 23 39.29 12.31 6.08
CA GLY A 23 39.02 13.40 7.01
C GLY A 23 37.56 13.52 7.46
N TYR A 24 36.78 12.45 7.30
CA TYR A 24 35.39 12.35 7.71
C TYR A 24 35.13 11.01 8.42
N ARG A 25 34.09 10.95 9.24
CA ARG A 25 33.47 9.73 9.75
C ARG A 25 32.03 9.61 9.27
N LEU A 26 31.53 8.37 9.18
CA LEU A 26 30.11 8.07 9.14
C LEU A 26 29.53 8.25 10.55
N ASP A 27 28.35 8.85 10.66
CA ASP A 27 27.64 9.06 11.92
C ASP A 27 26.13 8.89 11.69
N PHE A 28 25.35 8.79 12.77
CA PHE A 28 23.90 8.65 12.69
C PHE A 28 23.20 9.55 13.72
N ASN A 29 22.11 10.18 13.28
CA ASN A 29 21.32 11.15 14.03
C ASN A 29 19.86 11.13 13.53
N LEU A 30 18.95 11.85 14.19
CA LEU A 30 17.51 11.84 13.91
C LEU A 30 16.92 10.42 13.87
N TYR A 31 16.71 9.82 15.04
CA TYR A 31 16.03 8.52 15.15
C TYR A 31 14.63 8.59 14.55
N VAL A 32 14.39 7.81 13.49
CA VAL A 32 13.10 7.68 12.82
C VAL A 32 12.41 6.42 13.38
N PRO A 33 11.29 6.54 14.13
CA PRO A 33 10.65 5.39 14.77
C PRO A 33 10.19 4.31 13.77
N SER A 34 9.72 4.70 12.59
CA SER A 34 9.30 3.78 11.52
C SER A 34 10.46 2.96 10.97
N TRP A 35 11.62 3.59 10.73
CA TRP A 35 12.84 2.90 10.29
C TRP A 35 13.51 2.08 11.42
N ARG A 36 13.08 2.27 12.67
CA ARG A 36 13.71 1.73 13.90
C ARG A 36 15.22 2.03 13.95
N GLY A 37 15.58 3.22 13.51
CA GLY A 37 16.98 3.63 13.37
C GLY A 37 17.09 5.10 12.96
N ALA A 38 18.29 5.62 13.16
CA ALA A 38 18.70 6.97 12.82
C ALA A 38 19.11 7.09 11.35
N ALA A 39 18.94 8.29 10.79
CA ALA A 39 19.39 8.62 9.45
C ALA A 39 20.93 8.73 9.40
N ALA A 40 21.51 8.46 8.22
CA ALA A 40 22.95 8.44 8.03
C ALA A 40 23.48 9.83 7.65
N THR A 41 24.56 10.26 8.29
CA THR A 41 25.19 11.57 8.04
C THR A 41 26.72 11.46 8.09
N ILE A 42 27.43 12.51 7.69
CA ILE A 42 28.89 12.53 7.58
C ILE A 42 29.46 13.71 8.34
N VAL A 43 30.47 13.49 9.18
CA VAL A 43 31.02 14.53 10.04
C VAL A 43 32.52 14.62 9.84
N THR A 44 33.06 15.83 9.73
CA THR A 44 34.50 16.09 9.64
C THR A 44 35.20 15.51 10.88
N ASP A 45 36.21 14.68 10.66
CA ASP A 45 36.93 13.94 11.69
C ASP A 45 38.34 13.60 11.17
N PRO A 46 39.36 14.43 11.49
CA PRO A 46 40.72 14.22 11.01
C PRO A 46 41.27 12.82 11.35
N GLY A 47 41.97 12.20 10.39
CA GLY A 47 42.46 10.83 10.51
C GLY A 47 41.43 9.73 10.22
N SER A 48 40.13 10.03 10.28
CA SER A 48 39.08 9.07 9.90
C SER A 48 38.85 9.05 8.39
N SER A 49 38.26 7.95 7.91
CA SER A 49 37.84 7.82 6.51
C SER A 49 36.56 7.00 6.39
N VAL A 50 35.86 7.23 5.26
CA VAL A 50 34.58 6.60 4.96
C VAL A 50 34.59 6.16 3.51
N TRP A 51 34.26 4.90 3.22
CA TRP A 51 34.08 4.46 1.84
C TRP A 51 32.80 5.04 1.23
N GLY A 52 32.61 4.82 -0.06
CA GLY A 52 31.70 5.57 -0.89
C GLY A 52 31.37 4.85 -2.19
N ALA A 53 30.26 5.22 -2.79
CA ALA A 53 29.88 4.83 -4.15
C ALA A 53 29.77 6.11 -4.99
N VAL A 54 30.64 6.23 -5.99
CA VAL A 54 30.64 7.34 -6.95
C VAL A 54 29.74 6.97 -8.11
N TRP A 55 28.84 7.89 -8.44
CA TRP A 55 27.88 7.75 -9.54
C TRP A 55 27.97 8.95 -10.46
N ILE A 56 28.08 8.68 -11.76
CA ILE A 56 27.90 9.70 -12.79
C ILE A 56 26.40 9.80 -13.02
N ILE A 57 25.82 10.93 -12.63
CA ILE A 57 24.42 11.26 -12.89
C ILE A 57 24.33 12.49 -13.79
N GLU A 58 23.29 13.30 -13.61
CA GLU A 58 22.85 14.25 -14.61
C GLU A 58 22.66 15.70 -14.05
N ARG A 59 23.32 16.75 -14.57
CA ARG A 59 23.28 18.17 -14.11
C ARG A 59 21.91 18.80 -14.14
N LYS A 60 21.13 18.55 -15.20
CA LYS A 60 19.71 18.93 -15.22
C LYS A 60 18.87 17.97 -14.34
N GLN A 61 19.42 16.85 -13.85
CA GLN A 61 18.79 16.03 -12.82
C GLN A 61 19.19 16.44 -11.39
N MET A 62 20.40 16.94 -11.11
CA MET A 62 20.59 18.16 -10.32
C MET A 62 19.73 18.25 -9.04
N TYR A 63 18.71 19.11 -9.16
CA TYR A 63 17.66 19.39 -8.18
C TYR A 63 16.91 18.17 -7.62
N ARG A 64 16.87 17.03 -8.33
CA ARG A 64 16.13 15.83 -7.94
C ARG A 64 16.77 15.08 -6.79
N LEU A 65 18.11 15.08 -6.70
CA LEU A 65 18.81 14.60 -5.51
C LEU A 65 18.61 15.59 -4.36
N ASP A 66 18.65 16.89 -4.64
CA ASP A 66 18.36 17.92 -3.63
C ASP A 66 16.93 17.79 -3.06
N GLU A 67 15.94 17.45 -3.88
CA GLU A 67 14.59 17.08 -3.41
C GLU A 67 14.53 15.72 -2.72
N GLN A 68 15.31 14.72 -3.17
CA GLN A 68 15.30 13.37 -2.60
C GLN A 68 15.81 13.35 -1.17
N GLU A 69 16.88 14.10 -0.92
CA GLU A 69 17.57 14.20 0.37
C GLU A 69 17.04 15.40 1.20
N GLY A 70 15.95 16.05 0.76
CA GLY A 70 15.22 17.05 1.54
C GLY A 70 15.93 18.39 1.75
N VAL A 71 16.78 18.83 0.81
CA VAL A 71 17.50 20.11 0.88
C VAL A 71 16.56 21.31 0.94
N ASN A 72 15.47 21.26 0.18
CA ASN A 72 14.40 22.27 0.22
C ASN A 72 13.71 22.35 1.60
N LEU A 73 13.70 21.26 2.36
CA LEU A 73 13.19 21.17 3.74
C LEU A 73 14.30 21.36 4.79
N ARG A 74 15.53 21.65 4.36
CA ARG A 74 16.74 21.76 5.20
C ARG A 74 17.02 20.51 6.05
N TRP A 75 16.66 19.32 5.59
CA TRP A 75 17.05 18.08 6.27
C TRP A 75 18.54 17.80 6.05
N TYR A 76 18.98 17.83 4.80
CA TYR A 76 20.38 17.76 4.42
C TYR A 76 20.85 19.05 3.72
N ILE A 77 22.15 19.32 3.85
CA ILE A 77 22.90 20.35 3.15
C ILE A 77 23.76 19.65 2.09
N PRO A 78 23.69 20.05 0.81
CA PRO A 78 24.61 19.56 -0.21
C PRO A 78 26.00 20.16 0.00
N ILE A 79 27.03 19.32 -0.02
CA ILE A 79 28.44 19.73 0.05
C ILE A 79 29.24 19.08 -1.08
N ASN A 80 30.33 19.73 -1.51
CA ASN A 80 31.30 19.12 -2.41
C ASN A 80 32.44 18.52 -1.59
N VAL A 81 32.89 17.32 -1.95
CA VAL A 81 33.98 16.60 -1.27
C VAL A 81 34.93 16.00 -2.30
N THR A 82 36.20 15.84 -1.90
CA THR A 82 37.21 15.12 -2.71
C THR A 82 37.28 13.67 -2.22
N VAL A 83 37.18 12.71 -3.14
CA VAL A 83 37.26 11.28 -2.83
C VAL A 83 38.27 10.56 -3.72
N THR A 84 38.99 9.60 -3.16
CA THR A 84 40.02 8.82 -3.87
C THR A 84 39.46 7.47 -4.30
N THR A 85 39.56 7.07 -5.57
CA THR A 85 39.23 5.70 -6.01
C THR A 85 40.31 4.70 -5.59
N PRO A 86 40.07 3.37 -5.62
CA PRO A 86 41.10 2.35 -5.39
C PRO A 86 42.34 2.47 -6.30
N GLN A 87 42.21 3.12 -7.46
CA GLN A 87 43.32 3.38 -8.39
C GLN A 87 44.08 4.67 -8.07
N GLY A 88 43.87 5.28 -6.89
CA GLY A 88 44.58 6.48 -6.44
C GLY A 88 44.15 7.78 -7.11
N ARG A 89 43.02 7.80 -7.84
CA ARG A 89 42.52 9.01 -8.52
C ARG A 89 41.58 9.79 -7.61
N ASP A 90 41.87 11.08 -7.41
CA ASP A 90 40.99 11.99 -6.68
C ASP A 90 39.95 12.62 -7.60
N HIS A 91 38.69 12.61 -7.15
CA HIS A 91 37.55 13.23 -7.83
C HIS A 91 36.84 14.20 -6.88
N ILE A 92 36.53 15.41 -7.34
CA ILE A 92 35.60 16.32 -6.65
C ILE A 92 34.19 15.98 -7.09
N ALA A 93 33.29 15.68 -6.15
CA ALA A 93 31.89 15.48 -6.46
C ALA A 93 30.98 15.76 -5.25
N ARG A 94 29.68 15.86 -5.52
CA ARG A 94 28.69 16.33 -4.54
C ARG A 94 28.23 15.20 -3.62
N THR A 95 27.93 15.50 -2.36
CA THR A 95 27.27 14.59 -1.42
C THR A 95 26.38 15.36 -0.44
N TYR A 96 25.69 14.65 0.45
CA TYR A 96 24.69 15.19 1.38
C TYR A 96 25.08 14.92 2.82
N ARG A 97 24.95 15.95 3.66
CA ARG A 97 25.19 15.90 5.10
C ARG A 97 24.01 16.54 5.83
N GLU A 98 23.55 15.98 6.95
CA GLU A 98 22.47 16.61 7.72
C GLU A 98 22.78 18.06 8.13
N SER A 99 21.73 18.88 8.24
CA SER A 99 21.83 20.27 8.72
C SER A 99 22.15 20.38 10.22
N ILE A 100 21.85 19.34 10.99
CA ILE A 100 22.15 19.24 12.42
C ILE A 100 23.16 18.11 12.60
N LEU A 101 24.29 18.39 13.26
CA LEU A 101 25.33 17.40 13.53
C LEU A 101 25.52 17.24 15.03
N LEU A 102 25.68 15.99 15.47
CA LEU A 102 25.97 15.67 16.86
C LEU A 102 27.49 15.56 17.11
N PRO A 103 27.95 15.83 18.34
CA PRO A 103 29.35 15.61 18.69
C PRO A 103 29.76 14.14 18.53
N LYS A 104 31.07 13.94 18.31
CA LYS A 104 31.72 12.63 18.38
C LYS A 104 31.57 12.09 19.80
N LEU A 105 31.30 10.81 19.95
CA LEU A 105 31.29 10.16 21.26
C LEU A 105 32.72 10.00 21.79
N SER A 106 32.85 9.84 23.10
CA SER A 106 34.10 9.57 23.79
C SER A 106 34.59 8.16 23.49
N GLU A 107 35.90 7.94 23.62
CA GLU A 107 36.49 6.63 23.33
C GLU A 107 35.97 5.56 24.30
N GLY A 108 35.42 4.46 23.76
CA GLY A 108 34.75 3.41 24.52
C GLY A 108 33.22 3.55 24.68
N GLU A 109 32.62 4.69 24.34
CA GLU A 109 31.16 4.86 24.40
C GLU A 109 30.45 4.12 23.25
N THR A 110 29.35 3.42 23.57
CA THR A 110 28.50 2.79 22.54
C THR A 110 27.47 3.78 21.98
N LEU A 111 27.13 3.66 20.69
CA LEU A 111 26.07 4.47 20.09
C LEU A 111 24.75 4.29 20.87
N PRO A 112 24.12 5.37 21.39
CA PRO A 112 22.81 5.26 22.05
C PRO A 112 21.75 4.84 21.03
N PRO A 113 20.61 4.24 21.44
CA PRO A 113 19.59 3.74 20.51
C PRO A 113 19.12 4.78 19.48
N ALA A 114 19.04 6.05 19.87
CA ALA A 114 18.67 7.16 19.00
C ALA A 114 19.73 7.58 17.95
N ARG A 115 20.92 6.95 17.95
CA ARG A 115 22.02 7.11 16.99
C ARG A 115 22.46 5.76 16.39
N ARG A 116 21.58 4.75 16.35
CA ARG A 116 21.88 3.44 15.72
C ARG A 116 21.27 3.37 14.31
N PRO A 117 21.98 2.83 13.31
CA PRO A 117 21.41 2.58 11.98
C PRO A 117 20.21 1.63 12.04
N SER A 118 19.33 1.70 11.04
CA SER A 118 18.24 0.74 10.88
C SER A 118 18.77 -0.66 10.52
N ASN A 119 18.01 -1.71 10.86
CA ASN A 119 18.34 -3.08 10.46
C ASN A 119 18.48 -3.22 8.94
N THR A 120 17.71 -2.44 8.16
CA THR A 120 17.78 -2.40 6.69
C THR A 120 19.12 -1.83 6.20
N TYR A 121 19.66 -0.82 6.87
CA TYR A 121 20.99 -0.27 6.58
C TYR A 121 22.09 -1.30 6.90
N LEU A 122 21.98 -1.98 8.04
CA LEU A 122 22.91 -3.04 8.46
C LEU A 122 22.90 -4.26 7.51
N GLN A 123 21.76 -4.62 6.93
CA GLN A 123 21.66 -5.72 5.96
C GLN A 123 22.29 -5.41 4.60
N GLU A 124 22.43 -4.13 4.25
CA GLU A 124 23.14 -3.70 3.04
C GLU A 124 24.65 -3.56 3.27
N HIS A 125 25.09 -3.30 4.51
CA HIS A 125 26.50 -3.34 4.93
C HIS A 125 27.15 -4.67 4.56
N MET A 126 26.53 -5.77 5.01
CA MET A 126 27.05 -7.13 4.81
C MET A 126 27.18 -7.52 3.33
N LYS A 127 26.44 -6.88 2.41
CA LYS A 127 26.54 -7.11 0.96
C LYS A 127 27.73 -6.38 0.34
N LEU A 128 28.15 -5.26 0.92
CA LEU A 128 29.33 -4.51 0.49
C LEU A 128 30.62 -5.17 1.02
N ASP A 129 30.60 -5.71 2.24
CA ASP A 129 31.70 -6.57 2.73
C ASP A 129 31.78 -7.90 1.94
N TYR A 130 30.64 -8.45 1.50
CA TYR A 130 30.64 -9.61 0.60
C TYR A 130 31.28 -9.30 -0.77
N LEU A 131 31.13 -8.07 -1.29
CA LEU A 131 31.83 -7.60 -2.49
C LEU A 131 33.32 -7.28 -2.24
N ARG A 132 33.76 -7.20 -0.98
CA ARG A 132 35.14 -6.95 -0.56
C ARG A 132 35.94 -8.24 -0.37
N ASN A 133 35.29 -9.34 0.05
CA ASN A 133 35.96 -10.58 0.46
C ASN A 133 36.41 -11.48 -0.70
N THR A 134 37.38 -10.99 -1.47
CA THR A 134 38.54 -11.81 -1.86
C THR A 134 39.71 -11.42 -0.94
N SER A 135 40.35 -12.41 -0.32
CA SER A 135 41.31 -12.32 0.81
C SER A 135 40.74 -11.91 2.18
N ASP A 136 40.77 -12.92 3.06
CA ASP A 136 40.93 -12.91 4.53
C ASP A 136 39.81 -12.47 5.49
N ILE A 137 39.86 -13.09 6.68
CA ILE A 137 38.72 -13.33 7.58
C ILE A 137 39.14 -13.00 9.03
N PHE A 138 38.44 -12.03 9.63
CA PHE A 138 38.38 -11.73 11.08
C PHE A 138 39.64 -11.91 11.94
N THR A 139 40.42 -10.85 12.12
CA THR A 139 41.27 -10.67 13.32
C THR A 139 41.24 -9.22 13.85
N HIS A 140 40.68 -9.07 15.06
CA HIS A 140 40.93 -8.05 16.09
C HIS A 140 40.89 -6.52 15.80
N SER A 141 40.33 -5.79 16.77
CA SER A 141 40.20 -4.33 16.90
C SER A 141 39.05 -3.65 16.11
N PRO A 142 38.12 -2.93 16.78
CA PRO A 142 37.00 -2.24 16.14
C PRO A 142 37.37 -0.81 15.67
N GLN A 143 38.42 -0.67 14.87
CA GLN A 143 38.84 0.61 14.26
C GLN A 143 38.94 0.48 12.72
N THR A 144 38.73 1.60 12.02
CA THR A 144 38.82 1.77 10.54
C THR A 144 37.91 0.88 9.66
N GLY A 145 36.60 1.17 9.66
CA GLY A 145 35.60 0.48 8.81
C GLY A 145 34.38 1.31 8.38
N GLY A 146 34.57 2.50 7.79
CA GLY A 146 33.46 3.38 7.37
C GLY A 146 32.81 3.00 6.02
N LEU A 147 31.47 3.08 5.93
CA LEU A 147 30.61 2.63 4.82
C LEU A 147 30.09 3.74 3.87
N PRO A 148 29.59 3.38 2.66
CA PRO A 148 29.24 4.30 1.57
C PRO A 148 28.54 5.62 1.86
N ILE A 149 29.30 6.68 1.60
CA ILE A 149 28.84 7.99 1.16
C ILE A 149 28.49 7.93 -0.35
N ALA A 150 27.37 8.52 -0.77
CA ALA A 150 27.03 8.64 -2.19
C ALA A 150 27.57 9.95 -2.78
N ILE A 151 28.25 9.87 -3.93
CA ILE A 151 29.06 10.96 -4.51
C ILE A 151 28.72 11.14 -6.00
N TYR A 152 28.41 12.36 -6.47
CA TYR A 152 27.69 12.59 -7.73
C TYR A 152 28.38 13.53 -8.76
N GLU A 153 28.43 13.13 -10.05
CA GLU A 153 28.74 13.97 -11.24
C GLU A 153 27.56 14.06 -12.27
N ILE A 154 27.62 14.78 -13.42
CA ILE A 154 26.40 15.49 -13.92
C ILE A 154 26.24 15.93 -15.45
N ASN A 155 25.35 15.29 -16.28
CA ASN A 155 24.57 15.78 -17.52
C ASN A 155 22.96 15.86 -17.64
N SER A 156 22.08 15.07 -18.36
CA SER A 156 20.54 15.20 -18.39
C SER A 156 19.58 14.20 -19.17
N ALA A 157 18.25 13.94 -18.91
CA ALA A 157 17.29 14.01 -17.74
C ALA A 157 15.76 13.58 -18.01
N ILE A 158 15.08 12.58 -17.32
CA ILE A 158 13.58 12.27 -17.36
C ILE A 158 12.99 11.50 -16.09
N LEU A 159 11.65 11.44 -15.83
CA LEU A 159 10.94 11.25 -14.50
C LEU A 159 10.14 9.93 -14.21
N SER A 160 10.09 9.50 -12.92
CA SER A 160 8.91 8.92 -12.17
C SER A 160 9.29 8.60 -10.69
N MET A 161 8.76 9.18 -9.60
CA MET A 161 7.40 9.15 -8.99
C MET A 161 7.04 7.87 -8.19
N SER A 162 6.98 7.96 -6.84
CA SER A 162 6.47 6.88 -5.94
C SER A 162 5.85 7.33 -4.59
N LEU A 163 6.04 8.57 -4.12
CA LEU A 163 5.43 9.06 -2.87
C LEU A 163 4.69 10.40 -3.05
N TYR A 164 5.26 11.29 -3.87
CA TYR A 164 4.67 12.60 -4.21
C TYR A 164 3.31 12.47 -4.92
N ASP A 165 3.08 11.37 -5.64
CA ASP A 165 1.82 11.08 -6.31
C ASP A 165 0.70 10.68 -5.34
N ALA A 166 0.97 9.86 -4.33
CA ALA A 166 -0.04 9.51 -3.32
C ALA A 166 -0.59 10.77 -2.63
N LEU A 167 0.30 11.74 -2.36
CA LEU A 167 -0.07 13.05 -1.82
C LEU A 167 -0.76 13.95 -2.87
N ARG A 168 -0.26 14.06 -4.10
CA ARG A 168 -0.89 14.86 -5.19
C ARG A 168 -2.20 14.26 -5.73
N VAL A 169 -2.47 12.99 -5.47
CA VAL A 169 -3.74 12.32 -5.76
C VAL A 169 -4.87 12.85 -4.86
N ILE A 170 -4.55 13.36 -3.67
CA ILE A 170 -5.53 13.91 -2.70
C ILE A 170 -5.42 15.44 -2.55
N LEU A 171 -4.23 16.02 -2.65
CA LEU A 171 -4.00 17.46 -2.50
C LEU A 171 -4.45 18.25 -3.75
N ILE A 172 -5.33 19.23 -3.53
CA ILE A 172 -6.08 19.92 -4.56
C ILE A 172 -5.23 20.95 -5.30
N THR A 173 -5.29 20.93 -6.64
CA THR A 173 -5.40 22.16 -7.44
C THR A 173 -6.74 22.13 -8.18
N GLY A 174 -7.37 23.29 -8.37
CA GLY A 174 -8.83 23.38 -8.44
C GLY A 174 -9.47 23.17 -9.82
N THR A 175 -10.49 22.32 -9.85
CA THR A 175 -11.59 22.31 -10.84
C THR A 175 -12.93 22.05 -10.12
N ASN A 176 -14.06 22.31 -10.79
CA ASN A 176 -15.38 22.24 -10.17
C ASN A 176 -15.81 20.78 -9.88
N SER A 177 -16.23 20.48 -8.66
CA SER A 177 -16.46 19.09 -8.21
C SER A 177 -17.72 18.43 -8.76
N LYS A 178 -18.60 19.19 -9.44
CA LYS A 178 -19.85 18.66 -10.03
C LYS A 178 -19.62 17.86 -11.31
N ASP A 179 -18.63 18.21 -12.12
CA ASP A 179 -18.46 17.64 -13.47
C ASP A 179 -17.71 16.29 -13.47
N VAL A 180 -16.82 16.09 -12.50
CA VAL A 180 -15.92 14.91 -12.45
C VAL A 180 -16.68 13.58 -12.51
N LEU A 181 -17.77 13.47 -11.75
CA LEU A 181 -18.61 12.27 -11.74
C LEU A 181 -19.50 12.12 -12.98
N TYR A 182 -19.72 13.18 -13.77
CA TYR A 182 -20.50 13.09 -15.01
C TYR A 182 -19.75 12.33 -16.11
N GLU A 183 -18.42 12.31 -16.04
CA GLU A 183 -17.56 11.62 -17.03
C GLU A 183 -17.33 10.13 -16.72
N THR A 184 -18.00 9.54 -15.70
CA THR A 184 -17.80 8.14 -15.27
C THR A 184 -17.90 7.11 -16.38
N GLU A 185 -18.61 7.39 -17.46
CA GLU A 185 -18.70 6.49 -18.61
C GLU A 185 -17.45 6.50 -19.49
N LYS A 186 -16.74 7.64 -19.59
CA LYS A 186 -15.53 7.84 -20.39
C LYS A 186 -14.26 7.34 -19.70
N TRP A 187 -14.30 7.20 -18.38
CA TRP A 187 -13.16 6.92 -17.51
C TRP A 187 -12.37 5.62 -17.79
N VAL A 188 -13.01 4.59 -18.35
CA VAL A 188 -12.45 3.23 -18.34
C VAL A 188 -11.52 2.97 -19.52
N SER A 189 -10.22 3.16 -19.27
CA SER A 189 -9.13 2.78 -20.19
C SER A 189 -8.95 1.26 -20.23
N ASP A 190 -7.85 0.79 -20.83
CA ASP A 190 -7.41 -0.61 -20.72
C ASP A 190 -6.43 -0.81 -19.54
N GLU A 191 -5.99 0.28 -18.92
CA GLU A 191 -5.12 0.30 -17.74
C GLU A 191 -5.87 0.44 -16.41
N SER A 192 -7.04 1.10 -16.40
CA SER A 192 -7.73 1.53 -15.17
C SER A 192 -9.24 1.66 -15.31
N LEU A 193 -9.93 1.56 -14.17
CA LEU A 193 -11.38 1.85 -14.06
C LEU A 193 -11.69 3.35 -13.94
N PHE A 194 -10.74 4.16 -13.49
CA PHE A 194 -10.89 5.62 -13.33
C PHE A 194 -9.57 6.37 -13.60
N PRO A 195 -9.59 7.71 -13.74
CA PRO A 195 -8.37 8.50 -13.89
C PRO A 195 -7.56 8.55 -12.59
N HIS A 196 -6.27 8.21 -12.65
CA HIS A 196 -5.38 8.18 -11.47
C HIS A 196 -4.42 9.37 -11.37
N THR A 197 -4.36 10.24 -12.38
CA THR A 197 -3.45 11.38 -12.47
C THR A 197 -4.12 12.69 -12.03
N ASN A 198 -3.32 13.76 -11.89
CA ASN A 198 -3.78 15.15 -11.75
C ASN A 198 -4.79 15.41 -10.61
N GLY A 199 -4.69 14.68 -9.49
CA GLY A 199 -5.60 14.82 -8.35
C GLY A 199 -7.00 14.23 -8.54
N ALA A 200 -7.27 13.58 -9.68
CA ALA A 200 -8.59 13.08 -10.03
C ALA A 200 -9.19 12.11 -8.96
N PRO A 201 -8.45 11.18 -8.34
CA PRO A 201 -9.06 10.30 -7.33
C PRO A 201 -9.53 11.06 -6.09
N GLY A 202 -8.78 12.06 -5.60
CA GLY A 202 -9.21 12.93 -4.51
C GLY A 202 -10.46 13.74 -4.85
N GLN A 203 -10.56 14.23 -6.09
CA GLN A 203 -11.77 14.89 -6.60
C GLN A 203 -12.98 13.92 -6.64
N ILE A 204 -12.76 12.68 -7.10
CA ILE A 204 -13.78 11.62 -7.16
C ILE A 204 -14.28 11.26 -5.76
N LEU A 205 -13.38 11.01 -4.79
CA LEU A 205 -13.73 10.70 -3.41
C LEU A 205 -14.53 11.85 -2.77
N ARG A 206 -14.07 13.10 -2.95
CA ARG A 206 -14.77 14.28 -2.42
C ARG A 206 -16.18 14.42 -3.02
N ALA A 207 -16.35 14.14 -4.31
CA ALA A 207 -17.66 14.17 -4.96
C ALA A 207 -18.58 13.03 -4.46
N ILE A 208 -18.08 11.80 -4.34
CA ILE A 208 -18.83 10.65 -3.79
C ILE A 208 -19.29 10.93 -2.35
N GLN A 209 -18.43 11.56 -1.54
CA GLN A 209 -18.72 11.89 -0.14
C GLN A 209 -19.75 13.03 0.00
N ASN A 210 -19.64 14.10 -0.81
CA ASN A 210 -20.36 15.37 -0.56
C ASN A 210 -21.54 15.63 -1.53
N SER A 211 -21.63 14.98 -2.69
CA SER A 211 -22.75 15.21 -3.62
C SER A 211 -24.09 14.82 -2.97
N GLN A 212 -25.12 15.63 -3.20
CA GLN A 212 -26.44 15.40 -2.63
C GLN A 212 -27.07 14.11 -3.17
N ILE A 213 -27.77 13.42 -2.28
CA ILE A 213 -28.59 12.25 -2.60
C ILE A 213 -29.94 12.74 -3.13
N ALA A 214 -30.40 12.14 -4.22
CA ALA A 214 -31.72 12.36 -4.82
C ALA A 214 -32.72 11.23 -4.48
N LEU A 215 -32.26 9.98 -4.41
CA LEU A 215 -33.09 8.80 -4.09
C LEU A 215 -32.29 7.74 -3.34
N VAL A 216 -32.95 6.97 -2.47
CA VAL A 216 -32.36 5.82 -1.74
C VAL A 216 -33.26 4.58 -1.88
N ASP A 217 -32.67 3.46 -2.26
CA ASP A 217 -33.36 2.16 -2.36
C ASP A 217 -32.59 1.03 -1.65
N ASN A 218 -33.22 -0.13 -1.50
CA ASN A 218 -32.53 -1.39 -1.23
C ASN A 218 -31.69 -1.79 -2.44
N ALA A 219 -30.39 -2.05 -2.27
CA ALA A 219 -29.54 -2.41 -3.41
C ALA A 219 -29.87 -3.81 -3.96
N PRO A 220 -29.88 -3.99 -5.30
CA PRO A 220 -30.33 -5.24 -5.91
C PRO A 220 -29.37 -6.40 -5.63
N LYS A 221 -29.93 -7.47 -5.07
CA LYS A 221 -29.31 -8.78 -4.76
C LYS A 221 -28.11 -8.71 -3.80
N GLY A 222 -27.86 -9.77 -3.03
CA GLY A 222 -26.69 -9.88 -2.17
C GLY A 222 -26.98 -10.57 -0.84
N THR A 223 -25.90 -10.91 -0.14
CA THR A 223 -25.93 -11.59 1.16
C THR A 223 -26.17 -10.62 2.32
N GLN A 224 -25.44 -9.50 2.33
CA GLN A 224 -25.41 -8.50 3.41
C GLN A 224 -26.24 -7.25 3.08
N LEU A 225 -26.54 -6.46 4.12
CA LEU A 225 -27.24 -5.18 3.99
C LEU A 225 -26.40 -4.16 3.22
N LYS A 226 -26.97 -3.67 2.11
CA LYS A 226 -26.46 -2.54 1.34
C LYS A 226 -27.62 -1.73 0.76
N LEU A 227 -27.47 -0.41 0.75
CA LEU A 227 -28.39 0.52 0.10
C LEU A 227 -27.85 0.93 -1.27
N LEU A 228 -28.74 1.37 -2.16
CA LEU A 228 -28.41 2.01 -3.42
C LEU A 228 -28.76 3.49 -3.29
N LEU A 229 -27.76 4.36 -3.32
CA LEU A 229 -27.95 5.81 -3.36
C LEU A 229 -27.91 6.26 -4.82
N LEU A 230 -28.85 7.09 -5.24
CA LEU A 230 -28.76 7.88 -6.48
C LEU A 230 -28.41 9.31 -6.10
N LEU A 231 -27.34 9.85 -6.66
CA LEU A 231 -26.95 11.25 -6.49
C LEU A 231 -27.70 12.15 -7.48
N GLU A 232 -27.80 13.46 -7.20
CA GLU A 232 -28.41 14.44 -8.12
C GLU A 232 -27.76 14.44 -9.51
N GLY A 233 -26.44 14.20 -9.59
CA GLY A 233 -25.71 14.04 -10.85
C GLY A 233 -26.05 12.77 -11.65
N LYS A 234 -26.99 11.95 -11.17
CA LYS A 234 -27.45 10.65 -11.68
C LYS A 234 -26.48 9.47 -11.46
N GLN A 235 -25.34 9.66 -10.81
CA GLN A 235 -24.46 8.55 -10.45
C GLN A 235 -25.06 7.73 -9.31
N LYS A 236 -24.83 6.42 -9.38
CA LYS A 236 -25.26 5.43 -8.39
C LYS A 236 -24.09 5.16 -7.43
N LEU A 237 -24.39 4.95 -6.15
CA LEU A 237 -23.47 4.47 -5.13
C LEU A 237 -24.07 3.25 -4.45
N TYR A 238 -23.26 2.23 -4.15
CA TYR A 238 -23.60 1.31 -3.07
C TYR A 238 -23.21 1.94 -1.74
N PHE A 239 -24.05 1.78 -0.73
CA PHE A 239 -23.75 2.20 0.64
C PHE A 239 -23.84 1.00 1.58
N LYS A 240 -22.69 0.57 2.12
CA LYS A 240 -22.60 -0.47 3.15
C LYS A 240 -22.51 0.21 4.53
N PRO A 241 -23.56 0.18 5.36
CA PRO A 241 -23.57 0.85 6.65
C PRO A 241 -22.62 0.19 7.66
N LYS A 242 -22.16 0.96 8.65
CA LYS A 242 -21.43 0.48 9.82
C LYS A 242 -22.25 -0.60 10.56
N ARG A 243 -21.62 -1.74 10.85
CA ARG A 243 -22.21 -2.86 11.62
C ARG A 243 -21.43 -3.24 12.88
N TYR A 244 -20.27 -2.62 13.09
CA TYR A 244 -19.31 -2.92 14.15
C TYR A 244 -18.56 -1.64 14.53
N GLU A 245 -18.05 -1.59 15.76
CA GLU A 245 -17.00 -0.66 16.14
C GLU A 245 -15.64 -1.07 15.56
N LEU A 246 -14.69 -0.13 15.56
CA LEU A 246 -13.42 -0.28 14.85
C LEU A 246 -12.53 -1.39 15.43
N ASP A 247 -12.62 -1.57 16.75
CA ASP A 247 -11.92 -2.52 17.60
C ASP A 247 -12.60 -3.90 17.71
N ASN A 248 -13.84 -4.07 17.23
CA ASN A 248 -14.52 -5.36 17.27
C ASN A 248 -13.75 -6.43 16.47
N VAL A 249 -13.16 -7.39 17.19
CA VAL A 249 -12.49 -8.57 16.61
C VAL A 249 -13.51 -9.67 16.29
N ILE A 250 -13.56 -10.07 15.03
CA ILE A 250 -14.34 -11.21 14.55
C ILE A 250 -13.66 -12.52 14.97
N LYS A 251 -14.44 -13.45 15.53
CA LYS A 251 -14.01 -14.77 16.01
C LYS A 251 -14.70 -15.89 15.24
N GLY A 252 -14.04 -17.05 15.14
CA GLY A 252 -14.55 -18.23 14.44
C GLY A 252 -14.08 -18.29 12.98
N LYS A 253 -14.97 -18.69 12.07
CA LYS A 253 -14.66 -18.84 10.64
C LYS A 253 -14.31 -17.49 10.00
N ILE A 254 -13.27 -17.43 9.18
CA ILE A 254 -12.78 -16.16 8.61
C ILE A 254 -13.80 -15.40 7.73
N TYR A 255 -14.79 -16.08 7.15
CA TYR A 255 -15.90 -15.48 6.38
C TYR A 255 -17.15 -15.15 7.23
N ALA A 256 -17.07 -15.22 8.56
CA ALA A 256 -18.18 -14.93 9.47
C ALA A 256 -18.52 -13.42 9.54
N GLY A 257 -19.52 -13.07 10.37
CA GLY A 257 -19.93 -11.70 10.61
C GLY A 257 -20.63 -11.00 9.44
N TYR A 258 -20.93 -9.72 9.64
CA TYR A 258 -21.38 -8.80 8.61
C TYR A 258 -20.19 -8.19 7.84
N ASP A 259 -20.46 -7.47 6.75
CA ASP A 259 -19.43 -6.66 6.09
C ASP A 259 -19.02 -5.47 6.98
N ARG A 260 -17.71 -5.22 7.09
CA ARG A 260 -17.13 -4.04 7.74
C ARG A 260 -16.98 -2.91 6.72
N HIS A 261 -17.63 -1.77 6.95
CA HIS A 261 -17.58 -0.60 6.07
C HIS A 261 -16.15 -0.03 5.96
N ASN A 262 -15.43 0.04 7.08
CA ASN A 262 -14.05 0.50 7.10
C ASN A 262 -13.10 -0.40 6.26
N SER A 263 -13.40 -1.70 6.10
CA SER A 263 -12.60 -2.60 5.27
C SER A 263 -12.75 -2.32 3.77
N GLU A 264 -13.93 -1.95 3.28
CA GLU A 264 -14.11 -1.55 1.86
C GLU A 264 -13.30 -0.29 1.52
N VAL A 265 -13.28 0.68 2.43
CA VAL A 265 -12.54 1.94 2.25
C VAL A 265 -11.04 1.72 2.45
N PHE A 266 -10.62 0.90 3.42
CA PHE A 266 -9.21 0.50 3.59
C PHE A 266 -8.69 -0.23 2.34
N ALA A 267 -9.48 -1.15 1.79
CA ALA A 267 -9.17 -1.88 0.56
C ALA A 267 -8.92 -0.93 -0.62
N TYR A 268 -9.71 0.15 -0.75
CA TYR A 268 -9.46 1.18 -1.76
C TYR A 268 -8.11 1.88 -1.59
N TYR A 269 -7.77 2.36 -0.38
CA TYR A 269 -6.46 3.00 -0.14
C TYR A 269 -5.29 2.02 -0.33
N LEU A 270 -5.42 0.79 0.16
CA LEU A 270 -4.45 -0.29 -0.06
C LEU A 270 -4.21 -0.54 -1.56
N ALA A 271 -5.27 -0.57 -2.36
CA ALA A 271 -5.16 -0.74 -3.81
C ALA A 271 -4.44 0.45 -4.46
N MET A 272 -4.66 1.69 -4.02
CA MET A 272 -3.92 2.84 -4.55
C MET A 272 -2.42 2.76 -4.21
N VAL A 273 -2.07 2.38 -2.98
CA VAL A 273 -0.67 2.23 -2.54
C VAL A 273 0.04 1.07 -3.26
N LEU A 274 -0.67 -0.02 -3.57
CA LEU A 274 -0.16 -1.13 -4.39
C LEU A 274 -0.16 -0.85 -5.92
N ASN A 275 -0.69 0.30 -6.36
CA ASN A 275 -0.93 0.65 -7.77
C ASN A 275 -1.87 -0.34 -8.51
N PHE A 276 -2.87 -0.86 -7.80
CA PHE A 276 -3.92 -1.74 -8.31
C PHE A 276 -5.11 -0.91 -8.82
N LYS A 277 -5.04 -0.52 -10.10
CA LYS A 277 -5.97 0.41 -10.79
C LYS A 277 -7.40 -0.13 -11.06
N TRP A 278 -7.75 -1.30 -10.53
CA TRP A 278 -9.00 -2.04 -10.83
C TRP A 278 -9.85 -2.31 -9.58
N ILE A 279 -10.10 -1.24 -8.81
CA ILE A 279 -11.00 -1.21 -7.65
C ILE A 279 -12.05 -0.10 -7.83
N ALA A 280 -13.20 -0.22 -7.17
CA ALA A 280 -14.20 0.85 -7.15
C ALA A 280 -13.82 1.97 -6.15
N PRO A 281 -13.84 3.26 -6.53
CA PRO A 281 -13.67 4.39 -5.61
C PRO A 281 -14.61 4.29 -4.41
N SER A 282 -14.03 4.32 -3.20
CA SER A 282 -14.74 4.05 -1.95
C SER A 282 -14.33 5.04 -0.85
N VAL A 283 -15.29 5.61 -0.14
CA VAL A 283 -15.07 6.63 0.90
C VAL A 283 -16.00 6.42 2.09
N ILE A 284 -15.58 6.82 3.30
CA ILE A 284 -16.48 6.90 4.45
C ILE A 284 -17.41 8.10 4.24
N ARG A 285 -18.72 7.84 4.36
CA ARG A 285 -19.76 8.85 4.27
C ARG A 285 -20.75 8.68 5.43
N LYS A 286 -21.16 9.80 6.02
CA LYS A 286 -22.30 9.87 6.93
C LYS A 286 -23.52 10.41 6.18
N ILE A 287 -24.71 9.91 6.51
CA ILE A 287 -25.97 10.35 5.93
C ILE A 287 -27.03 10.48 7.04
N HIS A 288 -27.73 11.62 7.09
CA HIS A 288 -28.70 11.91 8.14
C HIS A 288 -30.05 11.27 7.78
N ILE A 289 -30.57 10.36 8.60
CA ILE A 289 -31.70 9.51 8.26
C ILE A 289 -32.94 10.30 7.85
N GLU A 290 -33.41 11.21 8.70
CA GLU A 290 -34.67 11.94 8.48
C GLU A 290 -34.55 13.07 7.41
N ARG A 291 -33.34 13.31 6.86
CA ARG A 291 -33.06 14.38 5.87
C ARG A 291 -32.65 13.83 4.50
N ASP A 292 -31.76 12.84 4.51
CA ASP A 292 -31.08 12.32 3.33
C ASP A 292 -31.60 10.94 2.90
N VAL A 293 -32.33 10.24 3.78
CA VAL A 293 -32.84 8.88 3.52
C VAL A 293 -34.36 8.82 3.51
N VAL A 294 -35.04 9.12 4.62
CA VAL A 294 -36.50 8.97 4.75
C VAL A 294 -37.30 9.73 3.67
N PRO A 295 -37.10 11.06 3.44
CA PRO A 295 -37.84 11.79 2.40
C PRO A 295 -37.40 11.42 0.97
N LYS A 296 -36.39 10.57 0.80
CA LYS A 296 -35.79 10.17 -0.49
C LYS A 296 -35.92 8.66 -0.73
N ALA A 297 -36.60 7.93 0.16
CA ALA A 297 -36.70 6.48 0.13
C ALA A 297 -37.74 5.98 -0.87
N THR A 298 -37.43 4.90 -1.58
CA THR A 298 -38.44 4.17 -2.35
C THR A 298 -39.50 3.53 -1.44
N LEU A 299 -40.66 3.18 -2.00
CA LEU A 299 -41.66 2.33 -1.35
C LEU A 299 -41.10 0.95 -0.94
N ALA A 300 -40.03 0.48 -1.59
CA ALA A 300 -39.38 -0.79 -1.24
C ALA A 300 -38.43 -0.65 -0.04
N LEU A 301 -37.76 0.50 0.11
CA LEU A 301 -36.90 0.80 1.26
C LEU A 301 -37.72 1.19 2.49
N ASN A 302 -38.75 2.04 2.33
CA ASN A 302 -39.62 2.49 3.41
C ASN A 302 -40.29 1.29 4.15
N LYS A 303 -40.75 0.27 3.40
CA LYS A 303 -41.25 -1.01 3.97
C LYS A 303 -40.20 -1.84 4.76
N THR A 304 -38.93 -1.44 4.73
CA THR A 304 -37.82 -2.04 5.48
C THR A 304 -37.19 -1.10 6.52
N MET A 305 -37.93 -0.04 6.87
CA MET A 305 -37.66 0.84 8.01
C MET A 305 -38.54 0.46 9.21
N LEU A 306 -38.06 0.81 10.42
CA LEU A 306 -38.74 0.63 11.70
C LEU A 306 -38.48 1.86 12.58
N LYS A 307 -39.35 2.14 13.54
CA LYS A 307 -39.02 3.06 14.65
C LYS A 307 -38.37 2.29 15.80
N SER A 308 -37.31 2.85 16.39
CA SER A 308 -36.76 2.40 17.66
C SER A 308 -37.67 2.80 18.84
N GLU A 309 -37.36 2.28 20.03
CA GLU A 309 -37.98 2.71 21.29
C GLU A 309 -37.79 4.22 21.53
N SER A 310 -36.68 4.80 21.06
CA SER A 310 -36.38 6.23 21.07
C SER A 310 -37.05 7.05 19.94
N GLY A 311 -37.87 6.44 19.08
CA GLY A 311 -38.55 7.13 17.98
C GLY A 311 -37.69 7.44 16.74
N SER A 312 -36.41 7.07 16.74
CA SER A 312 -35.51 7.18 15.59
C SER A 312 -35.85 6.15 14.51
N THR A 313 -35.68 6.49 13.23
CA THR A 313 -35.89 5.52 12.13
C THR A 313 -34.65 4.64 11.92
N CYS A 314 -34.80 3.33 12.06
CA CYS A 314 -33.76 2.33 11.80
C CYS A 314 -34.09 1.50 10.55
N ILE A 315 -33.07 0.96 9.88
CA ILE A 315 -33.19 0.26 8.59
C ILE A 315 -32.66 -1.17 8.72
N TYR A 316 -33.44 -2.18 8.31
CA TYR A 316 -32.92 -3.56 8.14
C TYR A 316 -32.78 -3.98 6.67
N GLY A 317 -33.41 -3.25 5.75
CA GLY A 317 -33.27 -3.45 4.31
C GLY A 317 -33.73 -4.82 3.77
N LYS A 318 -33.27 -5.15 2.56
CA LYS A 318 -33.64 -6.40 1.84
C LYS A 318 -32.42 -7.08 1.20
N CYS A 319 -31.92 -8.11 1.88
CA CYS A 319 -30.83 -8.98 1.44
C CYS A 319 -31.06 -10.42 1.96
N PHE A 320 -30.23 -11.39 1.57
CA PHE A 320 -30.42 -12.81 1.95
C PHE A 320 -30.35 -13.05 3.47
N TYR A 321 -29.50 -12.32 4.21
CA TYR A 321 -29.40 -12.43 5.67
C TYR A 321 -30.15 -11.33 6.45
N CYS A 322 -30.80 -10.38 5.77
CA CYS A 322 -31.44 -9.23 6.41
C CYS A 322 -32.71 -9.66 7.17
N LYS A 323 -32.80 -9.28 8.46
CA LYS A 323 -33.94 -9.62 9.34
C LYS A 323 -34.46 -8.38 10.06
N ARG A 324 -35.75 -8.38 10.41
CA ARG A 324 -36.42 -7.27 11.12
C ARG A 324 -35.75 -6.88 12.45
N ASN A 325 -35.05 -7.82 13.11
CA ASN A 325 -34.30 -7.61 14.35
C ASN A 325 -32.79 -7.32 14.16
N GLU A 326 -32.31 -7.23 12.92
CA GLU A 326 -30.90 -6.93 12.59
C GLU A 326 -30.80 -5.58 11.86
N THR A 327 -31.25 -4.52 12.54
CA THR A 327 -31.26 -3.15 12.02
C THR A 327 -29.90 -2.45 12.09
N VAL A 328 -29.81 -1.32 11.38
CA VAL A 328 -28.89 -0.22 11.63
C VAL A 328 -29.73 1.00 12.04
N CYS A 329 -29.38 1.63 13.16
CA CYS A 329 -30.01 2.85 13.67
C CYS A 329 -29.03 4.03 13.54
N PRO A 330 -29.53 5.28 13.47
CA PRO A 330 -28.69 6.48 13.52
C PRO A 330 -27.99 6.63 14.87
N ASP A 331 -26.89 7.39 14.86
CA ASP A 331 -26.24 7.90 16.05
C ASP A 331 -27.03 9.05 16.71
N GLN A 332 -26.45 9.61 17.78
CA GLN A 332 -27.02 10.76 18.52
C GLN A 332 -27.19 12.04 17.68
N ASN A 333 -26.59 12.12 16.49
CA ASN A 333 -26.69 13.25 15.56
C ASN A 333 -27.73 12.99 14.46
N GLY A 334 -28.42 11.85 14.48
CA GLY A 334 -29.36 11.43 13.43
C GLY A 334 -28.69 10.77 12.22
N GLU A 335 -27.38 10.49 12.26
CA GLU A 335 -26.61 10.00 11.11
C GLU A 335 -26.30 8.51 11.16
N ILE A 336 -26.28 7.84 10.00
CA ILE A 336 -25.61 6.55 9.85
C ILE A 336 -24.31 6.72 9.06
N GLU A 337 -23.23 6.14 9.58
CA GLU A 337 -21.94 6.03 8.90
C GLU A 337 -21.91 4.78 8.02
N GLY A 338 -21.20 4.85 6.89
CA GLY A 338 -20.98 3.70 6.02
C GLY A 338 -19.95 3.96 4.92
N ALA A 339 -19.66 2.91 4.16
CA ALA A 339 -18.82 2.99 2.98
C ALA A 339 -19.68 3.33 1.77
N ALA A 340 -19.48 4.51 1.21
CA ALA A 340 -20.02 4.91 -0.09
C ALA A 340 -19.05 4.45 -1.18
N ILE A 341 -19.49 3.47 -1.97
CA ILE A 341 -18.72 2.78 -3.02
C ILE A 341 -19.34 3.16 -4.36
N LEU A 342 -18.54 3.60 -5.33
CA LEU A 342 -19.02 3.95 -6.66
C LEU A 342 -19.63 2.72 -7.36
N TYR A 343 -20.88 2.83 -7.81
CA TYR A 343 -21.52 1.79 -8.61
C TYR A 343 -20.94 1.79 -10.02
N LEU A 344 -20.35 0.68 -10.44
CA LEU A 344 -19.81 0.51 -11.79
C LEU A 344 -20.92 -0.02 -12.71
N ASP A 345 -21.51 0.85 -13.53
CA ASP A 345 -22.57 0.48 -14.47
C ASP A 345 -21.98 -0.22 -15.71
N ARG A 346 -21.56 -1.47 -15.51
CA ARG A 346 -20.80 -2.31 -16.43
C ARG A 346 -21.21 -3.77 -16.30
N GLN A 347 -21.16 -4.52 -17.40
CA GLN A 347 -21.43 -5.96 -17.41
C GLN A 347 -20.15 -6.73 -17.08
N PHE A 348 -20.11 -7.36 -15.90
CA PHE A 348 -19.00 -8.18 -15.44
C PHE A 348 -19.19 -9.66 -15.78
N LYS A 349 -18.13 -10.32 -16.26
CA LYS A 349 -18.08 -11.79 -16.33
C LYS A 349 -17.73 -12.33 -14.94
N ILE A 350 -18.66 -13.02 -14.29
CA ILE A 350 -18.49 -13.54 -12.92
C ILE A 350 -17.96 -14.97 -12.98
N HIS A 351 -16.77 -15.18 -12.43
CA HIS A 351 -16.12 -16.49 -12.35
C HIS A 351 -16.13 -17.03 -10.91
N LYS A 352 -16.02 -18.35 -10.75
CA LYS A 352 -15.72 -18.99 -9.45
C LYS A 352 -14.22 -18.94 -9.21
N SER A 353 -13.77 -18.58 -8.00
CA SER A 353 -12.35 -18.71 -7.65
C SER A 353 -11.94 -20.20 -7.61
N PRO A 354 -10.80 -20.61 -8.19
CA PRO A 354 -10.29 -21.98 -8.05
C PRO A 354 -10.00 -22.33 -6.58
N TRP A 355 -9.49 -21.36 -5.82
CA TRP A 355 -9.18 -21.45 -4.39
C TRP A 355 -10.35 -21.02 -3.48
N ARG A 356 -11.60 -21.09 -3.97
CA ARG A 356 -12.77 -20.87 -3.12
C ARG A 356 -12.84 -21.93 -2.02
N ARG A 357 -13.24 -21.54 -0.81
CA ARG A 357 -13.54 -22.46 0.30
C ARG A 357 -14.80 -23.29 0.01
N SER A 358 -15.01 -24.38 0.76
CA SER A 358 -16.23 -25.19 0.68
C SER A 358 -17.45 -24.56 1.37
N TYR A 359 -17.22 -23.63 2.30
CA TYR A 359 -18.19 -23.06 3.26
C TYR A 359 -18.81 -24.06 4.26
N THR A 360 -18.35 -25.32 4.24
CA THR A 360 -18.83 -26.41 5.11
C THR A 360 -17.73 -26.83 6.10
N THR A 361 -17.75 -28.08 6.56
CA THR A 361 -16.62 -28.76 7.25
C THR A 361 -15.75 -29.59 6.29
N LYS A 362 -16.17 -29.77 5.03
CA LYS A 362 -15.39 -30.50 4.02
C LYS A 362 -14.24 -29.62 3.52
N LYS A 363 -13.09 -30.22 3.24
CA LYS A 363 -12.00 -29.57 2.49
C LYS A 363 -12.33 -29.48 1.00
N MET A 364 -11.66 -28.56 0.31
CA MET A 364 -11.59 -28.45 -1.14
C MET A 364 -10.31 -29.08 -1.67
N GLU A 365 -10.28 -29.46 -2.95
CA GLU A 365 -9.11 -30.08 -3.60
C GLU A 365 -7.81 -29.29 -3.41
N TRP A 366 -7.87 -27.95 -3.38
CA TRP A 366 -6.70 -27.09 -3.20
C TRP A 366 -6.13 -27.11 -1.76
N GLU A 367 -6.91 -27.56 -0.77
CA GLU A 367 -6.50 -27.72 0.64
C GLU A 367 -5.78 -29.06 0.89
N GLU A 368 -5.78 -29.97 -0.10
CA GLU A 368 -5.28 -31.34 0.02
C GLU A 368 -4.24 -31.70 -1.06
N ASN A 369 -4.40 -31.15 -2.28
CA ASN A 369 -3.56 -31.45 -3.43
C ASN A 369 -2.39 -30.45 -3.58
N ASN A 370 -1.19 -30.86 -3.14
CA ASN A 370 0.06 -30.08 -3.30
C ASN A 370 0.42 -29.74 -4.76
N ASN A 371 -0.23 -30.35 -5.76
CA ASN A 371 -0.05 -30.06 -7.18
C ASN A 371 -1.22 -29.25 -7.79
N PHE A 372 -2.18 -28.76 -6.99
CA PHE A 372 -3.42 -28.14 -7.48
C PHE A 372 -3.20 -27.04 -8.53
N CYS A 373 -2.19 -26.17 -8.36
CA CYS A 373 -1.95 -25.12 -9.35
C CYS A 373 -1.63 -25.66 -10.77
N LYS A 374 -1.06 -26.87 -10.92
CA LYS A 374 -0.86 -27.49 -12.24
C LYS A 374 -2.17 -27.69 -13.01
N LYS A 375 -3.25 -28.03 -12.29
CA LYS A 375 -4.62 -28.15 -12.83
C LYS A 375 -5.19 -26.79 -13.22
N VAL A 376 -4.89 -25.74 -12.43
CA VAL A 376 -5.29 -24.36 -12.73
C VAL A 376 -4.55 -23.83 -13.96
N THR A 377 -3.24 -24.07 -14.10
CA THR A 377 -2.45 -23.68 -15.28
C THR A 377 -2.84 -24.40 -16.57
N ALA A 378 -3.49 -25.57 -16.48
CA ALA A 378 -4.09 -26.23 -17.63
C ALA A 378 -5.46 -25.65 -18.03
N THR A 379 -6.06 -24.79 -17.20
CA THR A 379 -7.45 -24.28 -17.35
C THR A 379 -7.53 -22.77 -17.56
N LEU A 380 -6.59 -22.00 -17.01
CA LEU A 380 -6.57 -20.53 -17.04
C LEU A 380 -5.28 -20.00 -17.67
N SER A 381 -5.37 -18.86 -18.36
CA SER A 381 -4.21 -18.18 -18.94
C SER A 381 -3.23 -17.70 -17.85
N LEU A 382 -1.94 -17.64 -18.18
CA LEU A 382 -0.89 -17.19 -17.26
C LEU A 382 -1.20 -15.80 -16.68
N LYS A 383 -1.66 -14.85 -17.50
CA LYS A 383 -2.11 -13.52 -17.06
C LYS A 383 -3.19 -13.60 -15.98
N ARG A 384 -4.24 -14.40 -16.20
CA ARG A 384 -5.33 -14.57 -15.22
C ARG A 384 -4.84 -15.22 -13.93
N ILE A 385 -3.88 -16.13 -14.00
CA ILE A 385 -3.28 -16.76 -12.80
C ILE A 385 -2.46 -15.74 -12.02
N LEU A 386 -1.66 -14.88 -12.68
CA LEU A 386 -0.98 -13.78 -12.00
C LEU A 386 -1.98 -12.81 -11.35
N ASN A 387 -3.07 -12.44 -12.05
CA ASN A 387 -4.09 -11.58 -11.44
C ASN A 387 -4.77 -12.24 -10.21
N LEU A 388 -4.98 -13.56 -10.23
CA LEU A 388 -5.49 -14.28 -9.05
C LEU A 388 -4.47 -14.32 -7.89
N ILE A 389 -3.17 -14.21 -8.18
CA ILE A 389 -2.10 -14.10 -7.19
C ILE A 389 -1.98 -12.68 -6.66
N ASP A 390 -2.11 -11.65 -7.51
CA ASP A 390 -2.21 -10.24 -7.11
C ASP A 390 -3.42 -10.05 -6.15
N VAL A 391 -4.58 -10.62 -6.50
CA VAL A 391 -5.79 -10.67 -5.66
C VAL A 391 -5.54 -11.41 -4.34
N ALA A 392 -4.84 -12.55 -4.35
CA ALA A 392 -4.53 -13.31 -3.14
C ALA A 392 -3.60 -12.54 -2.18
N ILE A 393 -2.61 -11.81 -2.72
CA ILE A 393 -1.74 -10.92 -1.95
C ILE A 393 -2.55 -9.80 -1.30
N PHE A 394 -3.46 -9.18 -2.06
CA PHE A 394 -4.36 -8.13 -1.58
C PHE A 394 -5.29 -8.63 -0.48
N ASP A 395 -6.03 -9.72 -0.74
CA ASP A 395 -6.94 -10.33 0.23
C ASP A 395 -6.20 -10.80 1.48
N PHE A 396 -4.96 -11.32 1.38
CA PHE A 396 -4.20 -11.74 2.55
C PHE A 396 -3.79 -10.57 3.45
N LEU A 397 -3.38 -9.43 2.88
CA LEU A 397 -3.02 -8.22 3.66
C LEU A 397 -4.20 -7.77 4.54
N ILE A 398 -5.39 -7.63 3.95
CA ILE A 398 -6.62 -7.32 4.71
C ILE A 398 -7.19 -8.53 5.45
N GLN A 399 -6.71 -9.75 5.21
CA GLN A 399 -7.29 -11.02 5.66
C GLN A 399 -8.77 -11.22 5.27
N ASN A 400 -9.10 -10.97 4.01
CA ASN A 400 -10.39 -11.34 3.43
C ASN A 400 -10.39 -12.83 3.05
N GLY A 401 -11.02 -13.66 3.87
CA GLY A 401 -11.14 -15.10 3.60
C GLY A 401 -12.31 -15.52 2.70
N ASP A 402 -13.11 -14.59 2.16
CA ASP A 402 -14.45 -14.86 1.58
C ASP A 402 -14.50 -14.76 0.04
N ARG A 403 -13.36 -14.65 -0.68
CA ARG A 403 -13.35 -14.45 -2.14
C ARG A 403 -13.65 -15.71 -2.96
N HIS A 404 -14.89 -16.18 -2.85
CA HIS A 404 -15.42 -17.35 -3.57
C HIS A 404 -15.61 -17.14 -5.08
N ARG A 405 -15.62 -15.88 -5.54
CA ARG A 405 -15.92 -15.43 -6.90
C ARG A 405 -15.04 -14.24 -7.23
N TYR A 406 -14.92 -13.94 -8.52
CA TYR A 406 -14.26 -12.72 -8.99
C TYR A 406 -14.90 -12.22 -10.29
N GLU A 407 -14.94 -10.91 -10.42
CA GLU A 407 -15.59 -10.16 -11.50
C GLU A 407 -14.53 -9.73 -12.53
N VAL A 408 -14.85 -9.89 -13.82
CA VAL A 408 -13.92 -9.58 -14.91
C VAL A 408 -14.53 -8.57 -15.89
N TYR A 409 -13.76 -7.52 -16.21
CA TYR A 409 -14.07 -6.54 -17.26
C TYR A 409 -12.79 -6.26 -18.07
N LYS A 410 -12.90 -6.19 -19.41
CA LYS A 410 -11.74 -6.07 -20.33
C LYS A 410 -10.56 -7.01 -19.98
N ASP A 411 -10.87 -8.25 -19.62
CA ASP A 411 -9.92 -9.29 -19.16
C ASP A 411 -9.16 -9.01 -17.84
N GLN A 412 -9.35 -7.85 -17.20
CA GLN A 412 -8.83 -7.54 -15.88
C GLN A 412 -9.80 -7.99 -14.78
N ILE A 413 -9.30 -8.34 -13.59
CA ILE A 413 -10.14 -8.63 -12.41
C ILE A 413 -10.48 -7.31 -11.70
N VAL A 414 -11.73 -7.14 -11.28
CA VAL A 414 -12.19 -6.01 -10.45
C VAL A 414 -12.27 -6.41 -8.98
N LEU A 415 -11.67 -5.62 -8.10
CA LEU A 415 -11.70 -5.78 -6.65
C LEU A 415 -12.99 -5.22 -6.05
N LEU A 416 -14.06 -6.02 -6.06
CA LEU A 416 -15.34 -5.72 -5.39
C LEU A 416 -15.51 -6.52 -4.09
N ASP A 417 -16.47 -6.12 -3.24
CA ASP A 417 -16.85 -6.81 -2.00
C ASP A 417 -15.65 -7.20 -1.11
N ASN A 418 -14.99 -6.19 -0.54
CA ASN A 418 -13.81 -6.29 0.33
C ASN A 418 -14.17 -6.11 1.82
N GLY A 419 -15.45 -5.94 2.15
CA GLY A 419 -15.97 -5.74 3.51
C GLY A 419 -15.71 -6.89 4.47
N LYS A 420 -15.29 -8.05 3.97
CA LYS A 420 -14.90 -9.24 4.75
C LYS A 420 -13.45 -9.22 5.25
N GLY A 421 -12.68 -8.20 4.88
CA GLY A 421 -11.36 -7.94 5.46
C GLY A 421 -11.41 -7.28 6.84
N LEU A 422 -10.22 -7.10 7.41
CA LEU A 422 -9.94 -6.57 8.74
C LEU A 422 -10.74 -7.26 9.84
N GLY A 423 -11.01 -8.57 9.72
CA GLY A 423 -11.77 -9.31 10.72
C GLY A 423 -11.02 -9.50 12.04
N ASN A 424 -9.72 -9.77 11.99
CA ASN A 424 -8.89 -10.08 13.16
C ASN A 424 -7.45 -9.59 12.97
N PRO A 425 -6.85 -8.85 13.94
CA PRO A 425 -5.47 -8.39 13.84
C PRO A 425 -4.44 -9.38 14.41
N SER A 426 -4.86 -10.35 15.22
CA SER A 426 -3.98 -11.25 15.98
C SER A 426 -3.71 -12.58 15.28
N VAL A 427 -4.54 -12.94 14.30
CA VAL A 427 -4.38 -14.13 13.42
C VAL A 427 -3.82 -13.69 12.05
N ASP A 428 -3.18 -14.61 11.33
CA ASP A 428 -2.81 -14.46 9.90
C ASP A 428 -3.15 -15.76 9.12
N GLU A 429 -4.30 -15.77 8.45
CA GLU A 429 -4.77 -16.92 7.66
C GLU A 429 -3.93 -17.13 6.38
N LEU A 430 -2.86 -17.92 6.50
CA LEU A 430 -1.89 -18.17 5.42
C LEU A 430 -2.49 -18.84 4.18
N ASP A 431 -3.61 -19.56 4.31
CA ASP A 431 -4.25 -20.27 3.22
C ASP A 431 -4.86 -19.34 2.15
N ILE A 432 -5.07 -18.06 2.47
CA ILE A 432 -5.43 -17.02 1.49
C ILE A 432 -4.29 -16.84 0.46
N LEU A 433 -3.02 -17.07 0.84
CA LEU A 433 -1.87 -17.07 -0.09
C LEU A 433 -1.71 -18.37 -0.89
N ALA A 434 -2.64 -19.33 -0.84
CA ALA A 434 -2.54 -20.57 -1.61
C ALA A 434 -2.24 -20.37 -3.11
N PRO A 435 -2.81 -19.37 -3.82
CA PRO A 435 -2.41 -19.09 -5.21
C PRO A 435 -0.91 -18.78 -5.34
N LEU A 436 -0.34 -17.98 -4.43
CA LEU A 436 1.07 -17.61 -4.45
C LEU A 436 1.98 -18.82 -4.13
N TYR A 437 1.75 -19.52 -3.02
CA TYR A 437 2.65 -20.59 -2.58
C TYR A 437 2.49 -21.91 -3.35
N GLN A 438 1.34 -22.19 -3.97
CA GLN A 438 1.15 -23.37 -4.82
C GLN A 438 1.62 -23.16 -6.25
N CYS A 439 1.49 -21.95 -6.80
CA CYS A 439 1.94 -21.65 -8.16
C CYS A 439 3.41 -21.20 -8.22
N CYS A 440 3.96 -20.64 -7.13
CA CYS A 440 5.29 -20.05 -7.05
C CYS A 440 5.64 -19.17 -8.27
N MET A 441 4.73 -18.26 -8.62
CA MET A 441 4.92 -17.26 -9.66
C MET A 441 4.31 -15.93 -9.24
N LEU A 442 4.84 -14.82 -9.73
CA LEU A 442 4.36 -13.47 -9.44
C LEU A 442 4.69 -12.54 -10.61
N SER A 443 3.87 -11.52 -10.85
CA SER A 443 4.21 -10.45 -11.79
C SER A 443 5.45 -9.69 -11.30
N LEU A 444 6.45 -9.49 -12.17
CA LEU A 444 7.65 -8.72 -11.83
C LEU A 444 7.28 -7.29 -11.41
N LYS A 445 6.25 -6.70 -12.03
CA LYS A 445 5.72 -5.37 -11.67
C LYS A 445 5.12 -5.37 -10.26
N THR A 446 4.34 -6.39 -9.91
CA THR A 446 3.79 -6.52 -8.54
C THR A 446 4.92 -6.72 -7.52
N TRP A 447 5.94 -7.53 -7.85
CA TRP A 447 7.11 -7.69 -6.98
C TRP A 447 7.87 -6.38 -6.76
N GLN A 448 8.14 -5.63 -7.83
CA GLN A 448 8.80 -4.31 -7.75
C GLN A 448 7.99 -3.31 -6.91
N ASN A 449 6.66 -3.24 -7.10
CA ASN A 449 5.79 -2.40 -6.26
C ASN A 449 5.87 -2.81 -4.78
N LEU A 450 5.84 -4.12 -4.48
CA LEU A 450 5.92 -4.63 -3.11
C LEU A 450 7.29 -4.32 -2.47
N GLU A 451 8.41 -4.43 -3.20
CA GLU A 451 9.75 -4.10 -2.67
C GLU A 451 9.86 -2.62 -2.24
N LEU A 452 9.19 -1.69 -2.94
CA LEU A 452 9.14 -0.26 -2.59
C LEU A 452 8.36 0.03 -1.30
N LEU A 453 7.51 -0.89 -0.86
CA LEU A 453 6.63 -0.76 0.31
C LEU A 453 7.20 -1.41 1.58
N SER A 454 8.44 -1.88 1.51
CA SER A 454 9.15 -2.48 2.66
C SER A 454 9.44 -1.46 3.76
N GLY A 455 9.52 -1.93 5.01
CA GLY A 455 9.90 -1.09 6.15
C GLY A 455 8.79 -0.23 6.78
N GLY A 456 7.51 -0.60 6.62
CA GLY A 456 6.36 0.08 7.27
C GLY A 456 5.64 1.11 6.40
N SER A 457 6.23 1.48 5.26
CA SER A 457 5.67 2.47 4.30
C SER A 457 4.22 2.16 3.88
N LEU A 458 3.83 0.87 3.81
CA LEU A 458 2.48 0.46 3.44
C LEU A 458 1.40 0.96 4.41
N SER A 459 1.54 0.65 5.70
CA SER A 459 0.54 1.00 6.71
C SER A 459 0.50 2.51 6.96
N GLU A 460 1.68 3.12 7.09
CA GLU A 460 1.87 4.57 7.30
C GLU A 460 1.26 5.40 6.17
N THR A 461 1.43 4.98 4.90
CA THR A 461 0.82 5.69 3.77
C THR A 461 -0.71 5.57 3.80
N ILE A 462 -1.27 4.40 4.13
CA ILE A 462 -2.73 4.23 4.23
C ILE A 462 -3.30 5.06 5.38
N GLU A 463 -2.65 5.09 6.55
CA GLU A 463 -3.10 5.91 7.69
C GLU A 463 -3.03 7.41 7.37
N LEU A 464 -1.96 7.87 6.72
CA LEU A 464 -1.82 9.28 6.32
C LEU A 464 -2.89 9.71 5.30
N LEU A 465 -3.11 8.92 4.24
CA LEU A 465 -4.10 9.23 3.20
C LEU A 465 -5.55 9.24 3.76
N ALA A 466 -5.85 8.31 4.68
CA ALA A 466 -7.14 8.27 5.38
C ALA A 466 -7.30 9.44 6.37
N GLY A 467 -6.25 9.78 7.10
CA GLY A 467 -6.19 10.90 8.04
C GLY A 467 -6.41 12.26 7.37
N TYR A 468 -5.88 12.47 6.16
CA TYR A 468 -6.17 13.65 5.34
C TYR A 468 -7.66 13.78 4.94
N GLN A 469 -8.45 12.71 5.02
CA GLN A 469 -9.90 12.71 4.82
C GLN A 469 -10.68 12.68 6.15
N GLY A 470 -10.00 12.84 7.30
CA GLY A 470 -10.59 12.79 8.64
C GLY A 470 -10.96 11.39 9.14
N ASN A 471 -10.48 10.32 8.50
CA ASN A 471 -10.93 8.95 8.75
C ASN A 471 -9.85 8.08 9.42
N LYS A 472 -10.23 7.35 10.48
CA LYS A 472 -9.42 6.25 11.03
C LYS A 472 -10.02 4.91 10.59
N LEU A 473 -9.37 4.24 9.64
CA LEU A 473 -9.91 3.04 8.98
C LEU A 473 -9.57 1.71 9.65
N ALA A 474 -8.63 1.71 10.60
CA ALA A 474 -8.17 0.50 11.30
C ALA A 474 -7.66 0.83 12.72
N THR A 475 -7.54 -0.17 13.59
CA THR A 475 -6.78 -0.02 14.85
C THR A 475 -5.27 -0.17 14.59
N GLU A 476 -4.44 0.24 15.55
CA GLU A 476 -2.99 0.09 15.43
C GLU A 476 -2.58 -1.38 15.28
N GLU A 477 -3.28 -2.32 15.93
CA GLU A 477 -2.98 -3.75 15.79
C GLU A 477 -3.28 -4.26 14.38
N HIS A 478 -4.29 -3.70 13.70
CA HIS A 478 -4.62 -4.03 12.31
C HIS A 478 -3.56 -3.48 11.35
N PHE A 479 -3.06 -2.26 11.54
CA PHE A 479 -1.93 -1.72 10.77
C PHE A 479 -0.67 -2.58 10.95
N ARG A 480 -0.28 -2.86 12.22
CA ARG A 480 0.81 -3.78 12.56
C ARG A 480 0.62 -5.18 11.98
N ALA A 481 -0.62 -5.65 11.82
CA ALA A 481 -0.94 -6.93 11.18
C ALA A 481 -0.74 -6.90 9.66
N VAL A 482 -1.12 -5.81 8.98
CA VAL A 482 -0.89 -5.62 7.54
C VAL A 482 0.60 -5.68 7.21
N ASP A 483 1.47 -5.01 7.98
CA ASP A 483 2.92 -5.09 7.77
C ASP A 483 3.49 -6.48 8.07
N ARG A 484 3.01 -7.14 9.13
CA ARG A 484 3.36 -8.53 9.47
C ARG A 484 2.97 -9.51 8.35
N ARG A 485 1.87 -9.25 7.65
CA ARG A 485 1.40 -10.01 6.47
C ARG A 485 2.25 -9.69 5.24
N LEU A 486 2.64 -8.44 5.02
CA LEU A 486 3.57 -8.05 3.97
C LEU A 486 4.92 -8.78 4.11
N MET A 487 5.44 -8.89 5.33
CA MET A 487 6.65 -9.70 5.62
C MET A 487 6.47 -11.19 5.30
N LYS A 488 5.28 -11.76 5.53
CA LYS A 488 4.94 -13.14 5.16
C LYS A 488 4.87 -13.33 3.64
N ILE A 489 4.35 -12.35 2.89
CA ILE A 489 4.37 -12.34 1.42
C ILE A 489 5.82 -12.36 0.90
N TYR A 490 6.71 -11.50 1.43
CA TYR A 490 8.14 -11.53 1.06
C TYR A 490 8.77 -12.90 1.35
N ALA A 491 8.52 -13.48 2.53
CA ALA A 491 9.04 -14.81 2.88
C ALA A 491 8.56 -15.91 1.91
N THR A 492 7.28 -15.89 1.50
CA THR A 492 6.74 -16.81 0.51
C THR A 492 7.41 -16.64 -0.86
N VAL A 493 7.59 -15.40 -1.34
CA VAL A 493 8.26 -15.16 -2.63
C VAL A 493 9.72 -15.59 -2.58
N GLN A 494 10.45 -15.28 -1.51
CA GLN A 494 11.85 -15.68 -1.35
C GLN A 494 12.01 -17.21 -1.26
N TYR A 495 11.10 -17.92 -0.58
CA TYR A 495 11.04 -19.39 -0.61
C TYR A 495 10.86 -19.93 -2.04
N CYS A 496 9.90 -19.38 -2.80
CA CYS A 496 9.70 -19.76 -4.19
C CYS A 496 10.94 -19.47 -5.06
N ILE A 497 11.61 -18.33 -4.87
CA ILE A 497 12.81 -17.94 -5.61
C ILE A 497 13.97 -18.89 -5.29
N GLY A 498 14.22 -19.22 -4.02
CA GLY A 498 15.25 -20.18 -3.63
C GLY A 498 15.00 -21.59 -4.15
N LYS A 499 13.72 -22.00 -4.29
CA LYS A 499 13.32 -23.34 -4.74
C LYS A 499 13.28 -23.52 -6.26
N TYR A 500 12.98 -22.46 -7.02
CA TYR A 500 12.75 -22.56 -8.47
C TYR A 500 13.61 -21.62 -9.33
N GLY A 501 14.32 -20.66 -8.72
CA GLY A 501 15.06 -19.61 -9.41
C GLY A 501 14.19 -18.40 -9.76
N SER A 502 14.76 -17.20 -9.64
CA SER A 502 14.05 -15.93 -9.83
C SER A 502 13.35 -15.80 -11.19
N THR A 503 13.96 -16.30 -12.26
CA THR A 503 13.39 -16.30 -13.63
C THR A 503 12.19 -17.23 -13.81
N LYS A 504 12.05 -18.27 -12.99
CA LYS A 504 10.87 -19.14 -13.01
C LYS A 504 9.72 -18.59 -12.17
N VAL A 505 10.00 -17.78 -11.15
CA VAL A 505 9.00 -17.15 -10.29
C VAL A 505 8.51 -15.82 -10.87
N LEU A 506 9.41 -14.88 -11.11
CA LEU A 506 9.09 -13.51 -11.51
C LEU A 506 8.81 -13.45 -13.02
N LYS A 507 7.56 -13.14 -13.38
CA LYS A 507 7.08 -13.10 -14.76
C LYS A 507 7.05 -11.69 -15.32
N LYS A 508 7.59 -11.52 -16.52
CA LYS A 508 7.35 -10.34 -17.38
C LYS A 508 6.14 -10.65 -18.26
N ILE A 509 5.08 -9.85 -18.13
CA ILE A 509 3.85 -9.83 -18.94
C ILE A 509 3.44 -8.35 -19.08
#